data_AF-A0A933CZG3-F1
#
_entry.id   AF-A0A933CZG3-F1
#
_cell.length_a   1.000
_cell.length_b   1.000
_cell.length_c   1.000
_cell.angle_alpha   90.00
_cell.angle_beta   90.00
_cell.angle_gamma   90.00
#
_symmetry.space_group_name_H-M   'P 1'
#
loop_
_entity.id
_entity.type
_entity.pdbx_description
1 polymer ?
#
loop_
_entity_poly.entity_id
_entity_poly.type
_entity_poly.pdbx_seq_one_letter_code
_entity_poly.pdbx_strand_id
1 'polypeptide(L)'
;VLPSTVPFILTGLRLGVGRAIVGVMVGELYAATAGIGFMITVAGATFQTDKVFVGVLIFALTGMMSMELLTRFERRFDKWRPKVGAAE
;
A
#
# COMPACT_ATOMS: atom_id res chain seq x y z
N VAL A 1 11.83 -24.61 15.86
CA VAL A 1 11.25 -24.38 14.51
C VAL A 1 10.35 -23.16 14.42
N LEU A 2 9.54 -22.81 15.45
CA LEU A 2 8.73 -21.59 15.45
C LEU A 2 9.51 -20.24 15.31
N PRO A 3 10.68 -20.02 15.95
CA PRO A 3 11.31 -18.69 15.95
C PRO A 3 11.92 -18.27 14.60
N SER A 4 12.43 -19.22 13.82
CA SER A 4 13.10 -18.94 12.54
C SER A 4 12.14 -18.62 11.39
N THR A 5 10.87 -19.04 11.47
CA THR A 5 9.89 -18.86 10.39
C THR A 5 9.16 -17.51 10.48
N VAL A 6 9.08 -16.91 11.68
CA VAL A 6 8.48 -15.59 11.91
C VAL A 6 9.06 -14.49 11.00
N PRO A 7 10.40 -14.31 10.87
CA PRO A 7 10.94 -13.31 9.95
C PRO A 7 10.64 -13.59 8.47
N PHE A 8 10.51 -14.85 8.07
CA PHE A 8 10.07 -15.23 6.72
C PHE A 8 8.61 -14.85 6.46
N ILE A 9 7.72 -15.12 7.41
CA ILE A 9 6.29 -14.74 7.33
C ILE A 9 6.15 -13.21 7.31
N LEU A 10 6.90 -12.47 8.13
CA LEU A 10 6.90 -11.00 8.08
C LEU A 10 7.38 -10.46 6.73
N THR A 11 8.39 -11.08 6.13
CA THR A 11 8.88 -10.69 4.79
C THR A 11 7.83 -10.97 3.72
N GLY A 12 7.12 -12.11 3.81
CA GLY A 12 6.00 -12.44 2.94
C GLY A 12 4.83 -11.46 3.10
N LEU A 13 4.49 -11.11 4.33
CA LEU A 13 3.45 -10.13 4.64
C LEU A 13 3.79 -8.76 4.04
N ARG A 14 5.03 -8.31 4.19
CA ARG A 14 5.55 -7.06 3.58
C ARG A 14 5.35 -7.00 2.08
N LEU A 15 5.78 -8.04 1.38
CA LEU A 15 5.61 -8.16 -0.07
C LEU A 15 4.12 -8.25 -0.47
N GLY A 16 3.30 -8.88 0.38
CA GLY A 16 1.87 -9.00 0.19
C GLY A 16 1.13 -7.67 0.32
N VAL A 17 1.38 -6.90 1.36
CA VAL A 17 0.68 -5.63 1.58
C VAL A 17 1.06 -4.58 0.54
N GLY A 18 2.33 -4.54 0.09
CA GLY A 18 2.73 -3.67 -1.03
C GLY A 18 1.92 -3.95 -2.31
N ARG A 19 1.64 -5.22 -2.62
CA ARG A 19 0.77 -5.62 -3.73
C ARG A 19 -0.70 -5.34 -3.47
N ALA A 20 -1.16 -5.51 -2.23
CA ALA A 20 -2.55 -5.28 -1.84
C ALA A 20 -2.96 -3.81 -2.03
N ILE A 21 -2.07 -2.86 -1.73
CA ILE A 21 -2.32 -1.42 -1.95
C ILE A 21 -2.63 -1.13 -3.42
N VAL A 22 -1.82 -1.67 -4.34
CA VAL A 22 -2.06 -1.52 -5.78
C VAL A 22 -3.39 -2.17 -6.19
N GLY A 23 -3.72 -3.34 -5.62
CA GLY A 23 -4.99 -4.00 -5.85
C GLY A 23 -6.20 -3.17 -5.41
N VAL A 24 -6.15 -2.56 -4.23
CA VAL A 24 -7.20 -1.66 -3.72
C VAL A 24 -7.34 -0.44 -4.63
N MET A 25 -6.22 0.15 -5.05
CA MET A 25 -6.22 1.29 -5.97
C MET A 25 -6.90 0.99 -7.31
N VAL A 26 -6.58 -0.16 -7.91
CA VAL A 26 -7.24 -0.61 -9.14
C VAL A 26 -8.73 -0.90 -8.89
N GLY A 27 -9.06 -1.51 -7.75
CA GLY A 27 -10.44 -1.77 -7.35
C GLY A 27 -11.27 -0.48 -7.24
N GLU A 28 -10.72 0.56 -6.62
CA GLU A 28 -11.40 1.87 -6.53
C GLU A 28 -11.57 2.57 -7.87
N LEU A 29 -10.66 2.35 -8.83
CA LEU A 29 -10.75 2.99 -10.15
C LEU A 29 -11.88 2.43 -11.02
N TYR A 30 -12.11 1.12 -10.95
CA TYR A 30 -12.98 0.40 -11.89
C TYR A 30 -14.24 -0.19 -11.28
N ALA A 31 -14.23 -0.56 -9.99
CA ALA A 31 -15.32 -1.30 -9.36
C ALA A 31 -16.05 -0.51 -8.27
N ALA A 32 -15.43 0.53 -7.71
CA ALA A 32 -16.08 1.34 -6.68
C ALA A 32 -17.03 2.37 -7.30
N THR A 33 -18.13 2.64 -6.59
CA THR A 33 -19.11 3.69 -6.93
C THR A 33 -18.90 4.97 -6.14
N ALA A 34 -17.85 5.00 -5.31
CA ALA A 34 -17.42 6.13 -4.49
C ALA A 34 -15.92 6.01 -4.21
N GLY A 35 -15.26 7.11 -3.86
CA GLY A 35 -13.83 7.15 -3.57
C GLY A 35 -13.04 8.03 -4.53
N ILE A 36 -11.73 8.11 -4.29
CA ILE A 36 -10.82 9.00 -5.03
C ILE A 36 -10.60 8.46 -6.44
N GLY A 37 -10.40 7.14 -6.56
CA GLY A 37 -10.30 6.46 -7.85
C GLY A 37 -11.54 6.69 -8.72
N PHE A 38 -12.73 6.47 -8.15
CA PHE A 38 -14.00 6.73 -8.82
C PHE A 38 -14.13 8.19 -9.31
N MET A 39 -13.76 9.16 -8.47
CA MET A 39 -13.80 10.58 -8.83
C MET A 39 -12.90 10.90 -10.03
N ILE A 40 -11.71 10.31 -10.09
CA ILE A 40 -10.79 10.46 -11.22
C ILE A 40 -11.42 9.87 -12.49
N THR A 41 -12.01 8.68 -12.40
CA THR A 41 -12.66 8.01 -13.54
C THR A 41 -13.84 8.84 -14.08
N VAL A 42 -14.67 9.39 -13.19
CA VAL A 42 -15.80 10.26 -13.57
C VAL A 42 -15.31 11.61 -14.13
N ALA A 43 -14.30 12.23 -13.53
CA ALA A 43 -13.71 13.46 -14.03
C ALA A 43 -13.08 13.25 -15.42
N GLY A 44 -12.43 12.11 -15.65
CA GLY A 44 -11.89 11.71 -16.94
C GLY A 44 -12.98 11.49 -18.00
N ALA A 45 -14.07 10.82 -17.64
CA ALA A 45 -15.22 10.62 -18.52
C ALA A 45 -15.95 11.92 -18.88
N THR A 46 -15.85 12.95 -18.03
CA THR A 46 -16.46 14.27 -18.26
C THR A 46 -15.45 15.31 -18.80
N PHE A 47 -14.25 14.88 -19.18
CA PHE A 47 -13.16 15.73 -19.69
C PHE A 47 -12.79 16.91 -18.76
N GLN A 48 -12.99 16.76 -17.45
CA GLN A 48 -12.59 17.73 -16.43
C GLN A 48 -11.14 17.47 -16.00
N THR A 49 -10.20 17.81 -16.88
CA THR A 49 -8.77 17.53 -16.71
C THR A 49 -8.17 18.20 -15.47
N ASP A 50 -8.72 19.35 -15.05
CA ASP A 50 -8.41 20.02 -13.79
C ASP A 50 -8.66 19.10 -12.58
N LYS A 51 -9.84 18.48 -12.53
CA LYS A 51 -10.21 17.54 -11.46
C LYS A 51 -9.46 16.23 -11.54
N VAL A 52 -9.14 15.75 -12.75
CA VAL A 52 -8.29 14.57 -12.94
C VAL A 52 -6.90 14.80 -12.33
N PHE A 53 -6.26 15.95 -12.61
CA PHE A 53 -4.93 16.25 -12.08
C PHE A 53 -4.94 16.36 -10.55
N VAL A 54 -5.91 17.09 -9.98
CA VAL A 54 -6.06 17.20 -8.52
C VAL A 54 -6.35 15.82 -7.90
N GLY A 55 -7.21 15.04 -8.53
CA GLY A 55 -7.54 13.68 -8.09
C GLY A 55 -6.32 12.77 -8.09
N VAL A 56 -5.54 12.74 -9.17
CA VAL A 56 -4.29 11.96 -9.27
C VAL A 56 -3.26 12.40 -8.24
N LEU A 57 -3.12 13.70 -7.97
CA LEU A 57 -2.23 14.22 -6.94
C LEU A 57 -2.63 13.68 -5.55
N ILE A 58 -3.92 13.80 -5.20
CA ILE A 58 -4.46 13.29 -3.92
C ILE A 58 -4.30 11.77 -3.85
N PHE A 59 -4.52 11.07 -4.95
CA PHE A 59 -4.38 9.62 -5.04
C PHE A 59 -2.94 9.16 -4.82
N ALA A 60 -1.98 9.83 -5.43
CA ALA A 60 -0.55 9.57 -5.23
C ALA A 60 -0.13 9.85 -3.79
N LEU A 61 -0.60 10.96 -3.20
CA LEU A 61 -0.34 11.29 -1.79
C LEU A 61 -0.93 10.25 -0.85
N THR A 62 -2.17 9.80 -1.10
CA THR A 62 -2.83 8.75 -0.31
C THR A 62 -2.07 7.42 -0.41
N GLY A 63 -1.62 7.05 -1.61
CA GLY A 63 -0.79 5.87 -1.82
C GLY A 63 0.54 5.95 -1.09
N MET A 64 1.22 7.09 -1.18
CA MET A 64 2.49 7.32 -0.48
C MET A 64 2.31 7.27 1.04
N MET A 65 1.26 7.93 1.57
CA MET A 65 0.93 7.88 3.00
C MET A 65 0.63 6.46 3.45
N SER A 66 -0.13 5.69 2.66
CA SER A 66 -0.45 4.29 2.97
C SER A 66 0.80 3.42 2.99
N MET A 67 1.71 3.63 2.03
CA MET A 67 3.00 2.93 1.96
C MET A 67 3.91 3.28 3.15
N GLU A 68 3.94 4.56 3.56
CA GLU A 68 4.72 5.01 4.72
C GLU A 68 4.12 4.47 6.03
N LEU A 69 2.79 4.51 6.18
CA LEU A 69 2.07 3.90 7.30
C LEU A 69 2.40 2.42 7.42
N LEU A 70 2.32 1.69 6.31
CA LEU A 70 2.70 0.28 6.26
C LEU A 70 4.15 0.07 6.68
N THR A 71 5.08 0.86 6.14
CA THR A 71 6.50 0.77 6.46
C THR A 71 6.77 1.07 7.94
N ARG A 72 6.03 2.00 8.55
CA ARG A 72 6.11 2.28 9.99
C ARG A 72 5.53 1.17 10.84
N PHE A 73 4.40 0.58 10.41
CA PHE A 73 3.84 -0.60 11.04
C PHE A 73 4.85 -1.75 10.98
N GLU A 74 5.47 -2.02 9.84
CA GLU A 74 6.55 -3.00 9.69
C GLU A 74 7.69 -2.73 10.67
N ARG A 75 8.23 -1.50 10.71
CA ARG A 75 9.32 -1.14 11.61
C ARG A 75 8.98 -1.32 13.09
N ARG A 76 7.71 -1.19 13.46
CA ARG A 76 7.23 -1.46 14.83
C ARG A 76 7.32 -2.96 15.16
N PHE A 77 6.92 -3.81 14.23
CA PHE A 77 6.94 -5.27 14.39
C PHE A 77 8.32 -5.90 14.13
N ASP A 78 9.23 -5.17 13.45
CA ASP A 78 10.64 -5.51 13.27
C ASP A 78 11.41 -5.69 14.59
N LYS A 79 10.87 -5.22 15.73
CA LYS A 79 11.43 -5.52 17.07
C LYS A 79 11.51 -7.02 17.38
N TRP A 80 10.72 -7.84 16.71
CA TRP A 80 10.71 -9.29 16.89
C TRP A 80 11.69 -10.00 15.96
N ARG A 81 12.45 -9.25 15.14
CA ARG A 81 13.46 -9.80 14.25
C ARG A 81 14.63 -10.32 15.10
N PRO A 82 14.88 -11.64 15.15
CA PRO A 82 16.11 -12.14 15.76
C PRO A 82 17.28 -11.60 14.94
N LYS A 83 18.31 -11.06 15.60
CA LYS A 83 19.61 -10.83 14.94
C LYS A 83 20.16 -12.20 14.56
N VAL A 84 19.84 -12.69 13.37
CA VAL A 84 20.52 -13.87 12.81
C VAL A 84 21.90 -13.39 12.36
N GLY A 85 22.87 -13.55 13.25
CA GLY A 85 24.24 -13.11 13.08
C GLY A 85 25.03 -13.24 14.37
N ALA A 86 25.17 -14.47 14.85
CA ALA A 86 26.23 -14.93 15.76
C ALA A 86 26.19 -16.45 15.81
N ALA A 87 26.55 -17.10 14.70
CA ALA A 87 27.08 -18.45 14.74
C ALA A 87 28.23 -18.44 13.75
N GLU A 88 29.42 -18.32 14.33
CA GLU A 88 30.72 -18.71 13.79
C GLU A 88 30.66 -20.08 13.11
#